data_AF-X0UES0-F1
#
_entry.id   AF-X0UES0-F1
#
_cell.length_a   1.000
_cell.length_b   1.000
_cell.length_c   1.000
_cell.angle_alpha   90.00
_cell.angle_beta   90.00
_cell.angle_gamma   90.00
#
_symmetry.space_group_name_H-M   'P 1'
#
loop_
_entity.id
_entity.type
_entity.pdbx_description
1 polymer ?
#
loop_
_entity_poly.entity_id
_entity_poly.type
_entity_poly.pdbx_seq_one_letter_code
_entity_poly.pdbx_strand_id
1 'polypeptide(L)'
;TCSRCKIQIIDGEVSPPTPNEEQALSPQEMEAGYRLACETYPASDCKLHVPPESLTTPQRTQVEGLEVTIPPDPPVHAYHVQLPSPSWSDLRADAQRVLEALQHQHQLSCLTIDIDLLRDLSPLLRSWGWQAQASVRGDEVVALGPWPSRQLGLAVDLGTTKIAGYLMDLDRGQMLAAQGIMNPQVSYGEDILSRIARVMEAPTEAAQLQALTMEALNRLVAELCAGVDAEPGEIVEAVVVGNTAMHHLLLRLPVRQLALSPFLPAVSEAL
;
A
#
# COMPACT_ATOMS: atom_id res chain seq x y z
N THR A 1 8.05 2.66 37.72
CA THR A 1 8.36 1.82 36.53
C THR A 1 7.67 2.44 35.32
N CYS A 2 8.27 2.36 34.13
CA CYS A 2 7.79 3.10 32.95
C CYS A 2 6.65 2.36 32.19
N SER A 3 6.54 1.04 32.35
CA SER A 3 5.54 0.17 31.72
C SER A 3 5.45 0.28 30.18
N ARG A 4 6.54 0.73 29.53
CA ARG A 4 6.61 0.99 28.08
C ARG A 4 7.19 -0.15 27.25
N CYS A 5 7.65 -1.22 27.88
CA CYS A 5 8.34 -2.32 27.23
C CYS A 5 7.46 -3.57 27.18
N LYS A 6 6.17 -3.41 26.87
CA LYS A 6 5.26 -4.55 26.80
C LYS A 6 5.67 -5.44 25.62
N ILE A 7 5.58 -6.74 25.83
CA ILE A 7 5.72 -7.79 24.82
C ILE A 7 4.64 -8.84 25.08
N GLN A 8 4.25 -9.59 24.07
CA GLN A 8 3.33 -10.70 24.19
C GLN A 8 4.05 -12.01 23.85
N ILE A 9 3.99 -12.99 24.75
CA ILE A 9 4.54 -14.32 24.50
C ILE A 9 3.56 -15.08 23.59
N ILE A 10 4.01 -15.46 22.40
CA ILE A 10 3.22 -16.24 21.44
C ILE A 10 3.49 -17.74 21.62
N ASP A 11 4.73 -18.10 21.89
CA ASP A 11 5.17 -19.48 22.13
C ASP A 11 6.45 -19.49 22.98
N GLY A 12 6.66 -20.57 23.74
CA GLY A 12 7.82 -20.76 24.63
C GLY A 12 7.62 -20.40 26.10
N GLU A 13 8.57 -20.80 26.94
CA GLU A 13 8.56 -20.61 28.39
C GLU A 13 9.40 -19.41 28.82
N VAL A 14 8.88 -18.64 29.77
CA VAL A 14 9.55 -17.46 30.35
C VAL A 14 9.50 -17.48 31.87
N SER A 15 10.32 -16.65 32.51
CA SER A 15 10.32 -16.49 33.97
C SER A 15 8.94 -16.15 34.53
N PRO A 16 8.61 -16.53 35.77
CA PRO A 16 7.36 -16.12 36.42
C PRO A 16 7.18 -14.59 36.46
N PRO A 17 5.95 -14.07 36.49
CA PRO A 17 5.67 -12.64 36.63
C PRO A 17 6.34 -12.04 37.86
N THR A 18 6.95 -10.86 37.70
CA THR A 18 7.46 -10.10 38.84
C THR A 18 6.33 -9.30 39.52
N PRO A 19 6.50 -8.87 40.78
CA PRO A 19 5.52 -7.99 41.43
C PRO A 19 5.27 -6.67 40.70
N ASN A 20 6.23 -6.18 39.91
CA ASN A 20 6.06 -4.97 39.11
C ASN A 20 5.18 -5.24 37.88
N GLU A 21 5.29 -6.42 37.27
CA GLU A 21 4.44 -6.83 36.16
C GLU A 21 2.97 -6.95 36.60
N GLU A 22 2.73 -7.57 37.76
CA GLU A 22 1.39 -7.70 38.35
C GLU A 22 0.73 -6.34 38.68
N GLN A 23 1.53 -5.31 38.96
CA GLN A 23 1.04 -3.95 39.19
C GLN A 23 0.85 -3.15 37.90
N ALA A 24 1.63 -3.46 36.85
CA ALA A 24 1.67 -2.69 35.62
C ALA A 24 0.74 -3.21 34.52
N LEU A 25 0.39 -4.50 34.55
CA LEU A 25 -0.43 -5.17 33.55
C LEU A 25 -1.79 -5.54 34.16
N SER A 26 -2.84 -5.43 33.36
CA SER A 26 -4.17 -5.90 33.77
C SER A 26 -4.24 -7.44 33.77
N PRO A 27 -5.17 -8.03 34.54
CA PRO A 27 -5.36 -9.48 34.53
C PRO A 27 -5.63 -10.06 33.13
N GLN A 28 -6.35 -9.32 32.29
CA GLN A 28 -6.63 -9.72 30.89
C GLN A 28 -5.37 -9.70 30.03
N GLU A 29 -4.50 -8.70 30.20
CA GLU A 29 -3.22 -8.65 29.49
C GLU A 29 -2.32 -9.80 29.92
N MET A 30 -2.23 -10.11 31.21
CA MET A 30 -1.44 -11.24 31.70
C MET A 30 -1.96 -12.58 31.19
N GLU A 31 -3.29 -12.77 31.17
CA GLU A 31 -3.92 -13.98 30.62
C GLU A 31 -3.69 -14.10 29.11
N ALA A 32 -3.65 -12.97 28.38
CA ALA A 32 -3.29 -12.91 26.97
C ALA A 32 -1.78 -13.05 26.70
N GLY A 33 -0.96 -13.29 27.73
CA GLY A 33 0.48 -13.54 27.61
C GLY A 33 1.34 -12.28 27.54
N TYR A 34 0.82 -11.11 27.91
CA TYR A 34 1.62 -9.88 27.97
C TYR A 34 2.55 -9.86 29.17
N ARG A 35 3.77 -9.37 28.93
CA ARG A 35 4.89 -9.29 29.88
C ARG A 35 5.66 -7.99 29.70
N LEU A 36 6.46 -7.59 30.69
CA LEU A 36 7.41 -6.49 30.54
C LEU A 36 8.77 -7.04 30.12
N ALA A 37 9.24 -6.67 28.94
CA ALA A 37 10.48 -7.18 28.34
C ALA A 37 11.72 -6.91 29.20
N CYS A 38 11.73 -5.82 29.97
CA CYS A 38 12.85 -5.51 30.87
C CYS A 38 12.88 -6.36 32.14
N GLU A 39 11.81 -7.10 32.44
CA GLU A 39 11.68 -7.91 33.67
C GLU A 39 11.45 -9.40 33.39
N THR A 40 11.35 -9.78 32.12
CA THR A 40 11.08 -11.16 31.69
C THR A 40 12.32 -11.80 31.09
N TYR A 41 12.63 -13.02 31.52
CA TYR A 41 13.76 -13.80 31.02
C TYR A 41 13.26 -15.04 30.28
N PRO A 42 13.82 -15.36 29.08
CA PRO A 42 13.47 -16.57 28.36
C PRO A 42 14.04 -17.80 29.08
N ALA A 43 13.22 -18.85 29.20
CA ALA A 43 13.61 -20.16 29.73
C ALA A 43 13.71 -21.23 28.63
N SER A 44 13.19 -20.95 27.43
CA SER A 44 13.30 -21.77 26.22
C SER A 44 13.49 -20.90 24.97
N ASP A 45 13.48 -21.53 23.79
CA ASP A 45 13.21 -20.81 22.55
C ASP A 45 11.80 -20.19 22.65
N CYS A 46 11.69 -18.89 22.37
CA CYS A 46 10.44 -18.15 22.49
C CYS A 46 10.10 -17.41 21.20
N LYS A 47 8.81 -17.38 20.86
CA LYS A 47 8.25 -16.49 19.86
C LYS A 47 7.50 -15.38 20.56
N LEU A 48 7.85 -14.14 20.23
CA LEU A 48 7.32 -12.94 20.89
C LEU A 48 6.68 -12.01 19.86
N HIS A 49 5.62 -11.32 20.26
CA HIS A 49 5.05 -10.19 19.54
C HIS A 49 5.37 -8.90 20.31
N VAL A 50 5.98 -7.92 19.64
CA VAL A 50 6.28 -6.60 20.22
C VAL A 50 5.19 -5.64 19.77
N PRO A 51 4.26 -5.24 20.66
CA PRO A 51 3.17 -4.35 20.30
C PRO A 51 3.70 -2.95 19.92
N PRO A 52 3.08 -2.27 18.93
CA PRO A 52 3.57 -1.00 18.40
C PRO A 52 3.79 0.09 19.46
N GLU A 53 2.93 0.15 20.48
CA GLU A 53 3.02 1.11 21.59
C GLU A 53 4.29 0.93 22.45
N SER A 54 4.96 -0.21 22.36
CA SER A 54 6.21 -0.49 23.08
C SER A 54 7.47 -0.15 22.29
N LEU A 55 7.32 0.25 21.03
CA LEU A 55 8.41 0.79 20.23
C LEU A 55 8.64 2.24 20.67
N THR A 56 9.83 2.53 21.20
CA THR A 56 10.21 3.80 21.87
C THR A 56 10.22 5.03 20.97
N THR A 57 9.81 4.92 19.72
CA THR A 57 9.67 6.03 18.80
C THR A 57 8.58 5.65 17.80
N PRO A 58 7.58 6.50 17.50
CA PRO A 58 7.17 6.61 16.12
C PRO A 58 8.44 7.10 15.43
N GLN A 59 9.30 6.18 14.96
CA GLN A 59 10.57 6.54 14.33
C GLN A 59 10.18 7.61 13.32
N ARG A 60 10.57 8.87 13.58
CA ARG A 60 10.24 9.99 12.72
C ARG A 60 10.78 9.59 11.36
N THR A 61 9.90 9.09 10.52
CA THR A 61 10.27 8.75 9.17
C THR A 61 10.61 10.10 8.58
N GLN A 62 11.81 10.22 8.02
CA GLN A 62 12.23 11.46 7.41
C GLN A 62 11.50 11.52 6.08
N VAL A 63 10.22 11.85 6.14
CA VAL A 63 9.32 12.03 5.00
C VAL A 63 9.45 13.46 4.45
N GLU A 64 10.12 14.34 5.21
CA GLU A 64 10.48 15.69 4.79
C GLU A 64 11.58 15.64 3.72
N GLY A 65 11.25 16.11 2.52
CA GLY A 65 12.17 16.30 1.40
C GLY A 65 12.20 17.75 0.93
N LEU A 66 13.01 18.03 -0.09
CA LEU A 66 12.98 19.31 -0.78
C LEU A 66 11.75 19.33 -1.70
N GLU A 67 10.82 20.25 -1.46
CA GLU A 67 9.74 20.53 -2.42
C GLU A 67 10.32 21.28 -3.62
N VAL A 68 10.29 20.64 -4.78
CA VAL A 68 10.62 21.27 -6.05
C VAL A 68 9.32 21.47 -6.82
N THR A 69 8.99 22.72 -7.14
CA THR A 69 7.82 23.01 -7.98
C THR A 69 8.15 22.66 -9.42
N ILE A 70 7.58 21.55 -9.88
CA ILE A 70 7.58 21.12 -11.29
C ILE A 70 6.14 21.11 -11.80
N PRO A 71 5.90 21.51 -13.07
CA PRO A 71 4.57 21.37 -13.66
C PRO A 71 4.22 19.87 -13.70
N PRO A 72 3.02 19.48 -13.23
CA PRO A 72 2.61 18.08 -13.26
C PRO A 72 2.39 17.61 -14.70
N ASP A 73 2.89 16.42 -15.01
CA ASP A 73 2.66 15.68 -16.24
C ASP A 73 2.38 14.22 -15.87
N PRO A 74 1.20 13.93 -15.27
CA PRO A 74 0.89 12.60 -14.77
C PRO A 74 0.64 11.63 -15.95
N PRO A 75 0.98 10.34 -15.79
CA PRO A 75 0.69 9.34 -16.83
C PRO A 75 -0.81 9.10 -17.04
N VAL A 76 -1.64 9.49 -16.06
CA VAL A 76 -3.09 9.37 -16.09
C VAL A 76 -3.71 10.77 -16.06
N HIS A 77 -4.61 11.05 -17.00
CA HIS A 77 -5.28 12.36 -17.13
C HIS A 77 -6.79 12.24 -16.91
N ALA A 78 -7.39 13.19 -16.18
CA ALA A 78 -8.83 13.27 -15.96
C ALA A 78 -9.55 14.08 -17.05
N TYR A 79 -10.69 13.56 -17.50
CA TYR A 79 -11.57 14.19 -18.47
C TYR A 79 -13.02 14.16 -18.00
N HIS A 80 -13.68 15.31 -17.97
CA HIS A 80 -15.12 15.38 -17.73
C HIS A 80 -15.89 14.82 -18.93
N VAL A 81 -16.72 13.80 -18.73
CA VAL A 81 -17.56 13.23 -19.78
C VAL A 81 -19.04 13.36 -19.44
N GLN A 82 -19.79 13.99 -20.33
CA GLN A 82 -21.26 13.99 -20.31
C GLN A 82 -21.78 12.95 -21.30
N LEU A 83 -22.44 11.91 -20.80
CA LEU A 83 -22.93 10.80 -21.61
C LEU A 83 -24.40 11.00 -21.96
N PRO A 84 -24.84 10.64 -23.19
CA PRO A 84 -26.26 10.55 -23.49
C PRO A 84 -26.87 9.35 -22.76
N SER A 85 -27.97 9.59 -22.04
CA SER A 85 -28.72 8.50 -21.40
C SER A 85 -29.31 7.54 -22.44
N PRO A 86 -29.42 6.24 -22.13
CA PRO A 86 -29.95 5.24 -23.04
C PRO A 86 -31.42 5.51 -23.36
N SER A 87 -31.80 5.24 -24.61
CA SER A 87 -33.16 5.43 -25.09
C SER A 87 -33.52 4.35 -26.12
N TRP A 88 -34.78 4.26 -26.50
CA TRP A 88 -35.21 3.33 -27.55
C TRP A 88 -34.51 3.56 -28.90
N SER A 89 -34.09 4.78 -29.18
CA SER A 89 -33.32 5.15 -30.38
C SER A 89 -31.81 4.97 -30.23
N ASP A 90 -31.32 4.70 -29.02
CA ASP A 90 -29.89 4.57 -28.72
C ASP A 90 -29.65 3.43 -27.73
N LEU A 91 -29.36 2.25 -28.30
CA LEU A 91 -29.16 0.98 -27.59
C LEU A 91 -27.68 0.62 -27.40
N ARG A 92 -26.75 1.58 -27.58
CA ARG A 92 -25.32 1.34 -27.39
C ARG A 92 -25.02 0.91 -25.96
N ALA A 93 -24.02 0.04 -25.81
CA ALA A 93 -23.49 -0.39 -24.52
C ALA A 93 -22.84 0.78 -23.76
N ASP A 94 -22.83 0.70 -22.44
CA ASP A 94 -22.31 1.75 -21.57
C ASP A 94 -20.81 2.02 -21.82
N ALA A 95 -20.02 0.97 -22.05
CA ALA A 95 -18.61 1.10 -22.43
C ALA A 95 -18.43 1.89 -23.75
N GLN A 96 -19.23 1.56 -24.77
CA GLN A 96 -19.20 2.27 -26.04
C GLN A 96 -19.58 3.75 -25.87
N ARG A 97 -20.57 4.06 -25.01
CA ARG A 97 -20.93 5.46 -24.70
C ARG A 97 -19.75 6.24 -24.12
N VAL A 98 -19.01 5.64 -23.19
CA VAL A 98 -17.83 6.27 -22.56
C VAL A 98 -16.74 6.55 -23.59
N LEU A 99 -16.37 5.55 -24.38
CA LEU A 99 -15.31 5.70 -25.39
C LEU A 99 -15.68 6.74 -26.45
N GLU A 100 -16.92 6.71 -26.95
CA GLU A 100 -17.37 7.70 -27.95
C GLU A 100 -17.51 9.11 -27.34
N ALA A 101 -17.90 9.25 -26.07
CA ALA A 101 -17.93 10.55 -25.42
C ALA A 101 -16.52 11.14 -25.27
N LEU A 102 -15.53 10.35 -24.90
CA LEU A 102 -14.12 10.76 -24.86
C LEU A 102 -13.62 11.20 -26.24
N GLN A 103 -13.97 10.46 -27.28
CA GLN A 103 -13.61 10.81 -28.65
C GLN A 103 -14.27 12.11 -29.12
N HIS A 104 -15.57 12.27 -28.90
CA HIS A 104 -16.31 13.44 -29.38
C HIS A 104 -15.98 14.71 -28.59
N GLN A 105 -15.82 14.61 -27.26
CA GLN A 105 -15.65 15.77 -26.38
C GLN A 105 -14.19 16.19 -26.25
N HIS A 106 -13.26 15.24 -26.21
CA HIS A 106 -11.84 15.48 -25.92
C HIS A 106 -10.89 15.03 -27.04
N GLN A 107 -11.41 14.50 -28.15
CA GLN A 107 -10.62 14.00 -29.29
C GLN A 107 -9.65 12.87 -28.90
N LEU A 108 -9.99 12.10 -27.86
CA LEU A 108 -9.22 10.95 -27.39
C LEU A 108 -9.70 9.66 -28.05
N SER A 109 -8.78 8.89 -28.63
CA SER A 109 -9.10 7.59 -29.23
C SER A 109 -8.77 6.45 -28.26
N CYS A 110 -9.52 6.37 -27.16
CA CYS A 110 -9.37 5.27 -26.21
C CYS A 110 -9.88 3.96 -26.85
N LEU A 111 -9.13 2.88 -26.68
CA LEU A 111 -9.44 1.57 -27.27
C LEU A 111 -10.09 0.62 -26.26
N THR A 112 -9.78 0.78 -24.98
CA THR A 112 -10.16 -0.17 -23.93
C THR A 112 -10.62 0.54 -22.66
N ILE A 113 -11.39 -0.19 -21.86
CA ILE A 113 -11.75 0.17 -20.48
C ILE A 113 -11.26 -0.98 -19.62
N ASP A 114 -10.58 -0.65 -18.52
CA ASP A 114 -10.08 -1.63 -17.57
C ASP A 114 -11.20 -2.60 -17.14
N ILE A 115 -10.84 -3.88 -16.98
CA ILE A 115 -11.83 -4.94 -16.71
C ILE A 115 -12.47 -4.79 -15.34
N ASP A 116 -11.74 -4.32 -14.34
CA ASP A 116 -12.29 -4.14 -13.00
C ASP A 116 -13.23 -2.94 -12.96
N LEU A 117 -12.94 -1.88 -13.72
CA LEU A 117 -13.90 -0.80 -13.96
C LEU A 117 -15.16 -1.28 -14.71
N LEU A 118 -15.01 -2.14 -15.72
CA LEU A 118 -16.16 -2.66 -16.49
C LEU A 118 -17.17 -3.44 -15.63
N ARG A 119 -16.73 -4.06 -14.52
CA ARG A 119 -17.61 -4.81 -13.61
C ARG A 119 -18.67 -3.91 -12.96
N ASP A 120 -18.31 -2.66 -12.68
CA ASP A 120 -19.16 -1.70 -11.95
C ASP A 120 -19.64 -0.53 -12.81
N LEU A 121 -19.22 -0.46 -14.07
CA LEU A 121 -19.47 0.66 -14.98
C LEU A 121 -20.96 1.07 -15.06
N SER A 122 -21.82 0.10 -15.37
CA SER A 122 -23.25 0.33 -15.60
C SER A 122 -23.99 0.95 -14.40
N PRO A 123 -23.89 0.39 -13.17
CA PRO A 123 -24.54 1.01 -12.02
C PRO A 123 -23.95 2.39 -11.68
N LEU A 124 -22.63 2.58 -11.79
CA LEU A 124 -21.98 3.86 -11.49
C LEU A 124 -22.49 5.00 -12.38
N LEU A 125 -22.48 4.81 -13.71
CA LEU A 125 -22.95 5.82 -14.66
C LEU A 125 -24.41 6.24 -14.42
N ARG A 126 -25.27 5.29 -14.04
CA ARG A 126 -26.67 5.57 -13.72
C ARG A 126 -26.79 6.37 -12.42
N SER A 127 -26.00 6.02 -11.41
CA SER A 127 -26.01 6.71 -10.11
C SER A 127 -25.58 8.17 -10.21
N TRP A 128 -24.69 8.49 -11.15
CA TRP A 128 -24.20 9.86 -11.38
C TRP A 128 -24.97 10.62 -12.46
N GLY A 129 -26.12 10.11 -12.91
CA GLY A 129 -26.93 10.80 -13.91
C GLY A 129 -26.22 11.00 -15.24
N TRP A 130 -25.37 10.04 -15.64
CA TRP A 130 -24.63 10.06 -16.90
C TRP A 130 -23.59 11.21 -17.01
N GLN A 131 -23.13 11.74 -15.88
CA GLN A 131 -21.94 12.61 -15.78
C GLN A 131 -20.85 11.90 -15.00
N ALA A 132 -19.62 11.93 -15.51
CA ALA A 132 -18.49 11.28 -14.85
C ALA A 132 -17.16 11.98 -15.17
N GLN A 133 -16.16 11.71 -14.33
CA GLN A 133 -14.76 11.99 -14.60
C GLN A 133 -14.07 10.70 -15.03
N ALA A 134 -13.58 10.65 -16.27
CA ALA A 134 -12.82 9.51 -16.80
C ALA A 134 -11.33 9.75 -16.61
N SER A 135 -10.64 8.81 -15.98
CA SER A 135 -9.18 8.80 -15.84
C SER A 135 -8.58 7.91 -16.94
N VAL A 136 -7.75 8.49 -17.80
CA VAL A 136 -7.22 7.83 -19.00
C VAL A 136 -5.70 7.71 -18.92
N ARG A 137 -5.19 6.49 -19.13
CA ARG A 137 -3.76 6.16 -19.23
C ARG A 137 -3.47 5.69 -20.64
N GLY A 138 -2.73 6.48 -21.42
CA GLY A 138 -2.51 6.17 -22.83
C GLY A 138 -3.83 6.11 -23.62
N ASP A 139 -4.22 4.92 -24.05
CA ASP A 139 -5.47 4.63 -24.78
C ASP A 139 -6.48 3.79 -23.96
N GLU A 140 -6.27 3.65 -22.66
CA GLU A 140 -7.14 2.89 -21.75
C GLU A 140 -7.82 3.81 -20.73
N VAL A 141 -9.13 3.60 -20.52
CA VAL A 141 -9.85 4.20 -19.39
C VAL A 141 -9.65 3.31 -18.15
N VAL A 142 -8.86 3.80 -17.20
CA VAL A 142 -8.45 3.02 -16.01
C VAL A 142 -9.34 3.24 -14.80
N ALA A 143 -10.02 4.39 -14.72
CA ALA A 143 -10.96 4.68 -13.63
C ALA A 143 -12.08 5.62 -14.08
N LEU A 144 -13.22 5.55 -13.40
CA LEU A 144 -14.30 6.54 -13.48
C LEU A 144 -14.70 6.98 -12.07
N GLY A 145 -14.91 8.29 -11.92
CA GLY A 145 -15.43 8.90 -10.71
C GLY A 145 -16.62 9.82 -10.98
N PRO A 146 -17.35 10.27 -9.94
CA PRO A 146 -18.33 11.34 -10.08
C PRO A 146 -17.66 12.63 -10.55
N TRP A 147 -18.37 13.50 -11.28
CA TRP A 147 -17.84 14.81 -11.65
C TRP A 147 -18.39 15.92 -10.72
N PRO A 148 -17.52 16.78 -10.13
CA PRO A 148 -16.06 16.70 -10.11
C PRO A 148 -15.55 15.68 -9.08
N SER A 149 -14.41 15.02 -9.36
CA SER A 149 -13.70 14.17 -8.39
C SER A 149 -12.22 14.54 -8.31
N ARG A 150 -11.58 14.22 -7.18
CA ARG A 150 -10.13 14.35 -7.07
C ARG A 150 -9.46 13.23 -7.87
N GLN A 151 -8.27 13.51 -8.40
CA GLN A 151 -7.43 12.51 -9.01
C GLN A 151 -6.13 12.40 -8.20
N LEU A 152 -5.96 11.29 -7.49
CA LEU A 152 -4.84 11.10 -6.58
C LEU A 152 -3.83 10.11 -7.14
N GLY A 153 -2.59 10.27 -6.71
CA GLY A 153 -1.50 9.34 -6.96
C GLY A 153 -0.81 8.93 -5.66
N LEU A 154 -0.17 7.77 -5.67
CA LEU A 154 0.59 7.27 -4.53
C LEU A 154 2.06 7.07 -4.95
N ALA A 155 2.99 7.70 -4.25
CA ALA A 155 4.40 7.33 -4.33
C ALA A 155 4.80 6.54 -3.09
N VAL A 156 5.53 5.46 -3.26
CA VAL A 156 5.97 4.58 -2.16
C VAL A 156 7.47 4.32 -2.27
N ASP A 157 8.21 4.58 -1.19
CA ASP A 157 9.57 4.10 -0.99
C ASP A 157 9.56 2.86 -0.10
N LEU A 158 9.69 1.70 -0.73
CA LEU A 158 9.75 0.38 -0.11
C LEU A 158 11.19 0.05 0.30
N GLY A 159 11.60 0.58 1.44
CA GLY A 159 12.86 0.26 2.09
C GLY A 159 12.83 -1.08 2.81
N THR A 160 14.02 -1.61 3.14
CA THR A 160 14.15 -2.87 3.88
C THR A 160 13.63 -2.74 5.32
N THR A 161 13.89 -1.61 5.97
CA THR A 161 13.47 -1.38 7.37
C THR A 161 12.23 -0.51 7.49
N LYS A 162 12.02 0.41 6.54
CA LYS A 162 10.92 1.39 6.57
C LYS A 162 10.24 1.45 5.21
N ILE A 163 8.95 1.75 5.23
CA ILE A 163 8.15 2.05 4.05
C ILE A 163 7.67 3.48 4.21
N ALA A 164 7.89 4.35 3.22
CA ALA A 164 7.33 5.69 3.20
C ALA A 164 6.31 5.79 2.06
N GLY A 165 5.16 6.41 2.33
CA GLY A 165 4.10 6.67 1.36
C GLY A 165 3.82 8.17 1.29
N TYR A 166 3.55 8.63 0.08
CA TYR A 166 3.27 10.03 -0.24
C TYR A 166 2.02 10.06 -1.12
N LEU A 167 0.97 10.72 -0.61
CA LEU A 167 -0.27 10.91 -1.34
C LEU A 167 -0.17 12.22 -2.12
N MET A 168 -0.42 12.16 -3.42
CA MET A 168 -0.21 13.24 -4.38
C MET A 168 -1.54 13.66 -5.02
N ASP A 169 -1.76 14.95 -5.17
CA ASP A 169 -2.75 15.54 -6.08
C ASP A 169 -2.15 15.54 -7.49
N LEU A 170 -2.73 14.78 -8.42
CA LEU A 170 -2.19 14.66 -9.78
C LEU A 170 -2.50 15.86 -10.67
N ASP A 171 -3.54 16.64 -10.36
CA ASP A 171 -3.90 17.85 -11.11
C ASP A 171 -2.90 18.98 -10.82
N ARG A 172 -2.47 19.09 -9.56
CA ARG A 172 -1.61 20.18 -9.08
C ARG A 172 -0.16 19.77 -8.86
N GLY A 173 0.15 18.48 -8.84
CA GLY A 173 1.46 17.94 -8.47
C GLY A 173 1.82 18.17 -7.00
N GLN A 174 0.83 18.36 -6.12
CA GLN A 174 1.05 18.69 -4.71
C GLN A 174 1.05 17.44 -3.85
N MET A 175 1.96 17.36 -2.88
CA MET A 175 1.90 16.35 -1.84
C MET A 175 0.83 16.73 -0.82
N LEU A 176 -0.19 15.89 -0.66
CA LEU A 176 -1.32 16.12 0.25
C LEU A 176 -1.05 15.56 1.64
N ALA A 177 -0.43 14.38 1.71
CA ALA A 177 -0.09 13.71 2.96
C ALA A 177 1.14 12.83 2.76
N ALA A 178 1.86 12.58 3.84
CA ALA A 178 3.01 11.71 3.82
C ALA A 178 3.18 11.00 5.16
N GLN A 179 3.51 9.72 5.10
CA GLN A 179 3.60 8.88 6.30
C GLN A 179 4.62 7.79 6.07
N GLY A 180 5.31 7.41 7.14
CA GLY A 180 6.20 6.26 7.10
C GLY A 180 5.95 5.28 8.22
N ILE A 181 6.07 4.00 7.88
CA ILE A 181 5.83 2.86 8.75
C ILE A 181 7.04 1.92 8.74
N MET A 182 7.13 1.05 9.74
CA MET A 182 8.12 -0.01 9.75
C MET A 182 7.77 -1.06 8.71
N ASN A 183 8.76 -1.56 7.98
CA ASN A 183 8.54 -2.69 7.08
C ASN A 183 8.28 -3.95 7.92
N PRO A 184 7.08 -4.55 7.86
CA PRO A 184 6.72 -5.68 8.72
C PRO A 184 7.56 -6.94 8.47
N GLN A 185 8.22 -7.02 7.30
CA GLN A 185 9.16 -8.09 6.97
C GLN A 185 10.39 -8.12 7.89
N VAL A 186 10.65 -7.08 8.69
CA VAL A 186 11.74 -7.07 9.69
C VAL A 186 11.64 -8.25 10.66
N SER A 187 10.41 -8.68 10.99
CA SER A 187 10.16 -9.84 11.85
C SER A 187 10.57 -11.18 11.22
N TYR A 188 10.83 -11.20 9.92
CA TYR A 188 11.27 -12.37 9.15
C TYR A 188 12.74 -12.28 8.73
N GLY A 189 13.43 -11.20 9.10
CA GLY A 189 14.83 -10.97 8.79
C GLY A 189 15.15 -9.48 8.86
N GLU A 190 16.14 -9.13 9.67
CA GLU A 190 16.59 -7.74 9.82
C GLU A 190 17.21 -7.19 8.54
N ASP A 191 17.85 -8.07 7.75
CA ASP A 191 18.48 -7.74 6.47
C ASP A 191 17.87 -8.50 5.27
N ILE A 192 18.26 -8.07 4.08
CA ILE A 192 17.78 -8.60 2.80
C ILE A 192 18.19 -10.06 2.58
N LEU A 193 19.44 -10.43 2.89
CA LEU A 193 19.96 -11.78 2.67
C LEU A 193 19.24 -12.79 3.56
N SER A 194 18.96 -12.42 4.81
CA SER A 194 18.17 -13.22 5.75
C SER A 194 16.77 -13.52 5.19
N ARG A 195 16.11 -12.52 4.58
CA ARG A 195 14.80 -12.71 3.92
C ARG A 195 14.89 -13.61 2.68
N ILE A 196 15.92 -13.41 1.86
CA ILE A 196 16.15 -14.24 0.67
C ILE A 196 16.42 -15.70 1.08
N ALA A 197 17.22 -15.92 2.13
CA ALA A 197 17.50 -17.26 2.64
C ALA A 197 16.22 -17.99 3.05
N ARG A 198 15.30 -17.33 3.77
CA ARG A 198 14.00 -17.92 4.12
C ARG A 198 13.18 -18.31 2.90
N VAL A 199 13.12 -17.45 1.88
CA VAL A 199 12.43 -17.77 0.63
C VAL A 199 13.09 -18.94 -0.10
N MET A 200 14.41 -19.06 -0.01
CA MET A 200 15.16 -20.19 -0.58
C MET A 200 14.92 -21.50 0.17
N GLU A 201 14.68 -21.45 1.48
CA GLU A 201 14.34 -22.61 2.32
C GLU A 201 12.91 -23.09 2.04
N ALA A 202 11.95 -22.16 1.93
CA ALA A 202 10.55 -22.46 1.67
C ALA A 202 9.94 -21.45 0.67
N PRO A 203 9.64 -21.85 -0.57
CA PRO A 203 9.03 -20.95 -1.56
C PRO A 203 7.71 -20.33 -1.13
N THR A 204 6.98 -20.95 -0.20
CA THR A 204 5.75 -20.41 0.39
C THR A 204 5.99 -19.13 1.20
N GLU A 205 7.19 -18.92 1.74
CA GLU A 205 7.57 -17.70 2.48
C GLU A 205 7.55 -16.46 1.57
N ALA A 206 7.76 -16.61 0.26
CA ALA A 206 7.66 -15.48 -0.66
C ALA A 206 6.25 -14.87 -0.68
N ALA A 207 5.22 -15.72 -0.67
CA ALA A 207 3.83 -15.27 -0.61
C ALA A 207 3.51 -14.60 0.74
N GLN A 208 4.08 -15.10 1.84
CA GLN A 208 3.91 -14.51 3.16
C GLN A 208 4.57 -13.14 3.28
N LEU A 209 5.82 -13.00 2.83
CA LEU A 209 6.53 -11.71 2.83
C LEU A 209 5.83 -10.66 1.95
N GLN A 210 5.29 -11.09 0.80
CA GLN A 210 4.51 -10.21 -0.06
C GLN A 210 3.19 -9.81 0.59
N ALA A 211 2.45 -10.75 1.20
CA ALA A 211 1.20 -10.46 1.89
C ALA A 211 1.40 -9.43 3.02
N LEU A 212 2.48 -9.57 3.81
CA LEU A 212 2.84 -8.61 4.86
C LEU A 212 3.06 -7.20 4.30
N THR A 213 3.77 -7.09 3.17
CA THR A 213 3.97 -5.80 2.50
C THR A 213 2.67 -5.23 1.96
N MET A 214 1.83 -6.04 1.31
CA MET A 214 0.53 -5.59 0.80
C MET A 214 -0.41 -5.11 1.92
N GLU A 215 -0.45 -5.82 3.04
CA GLU A 215 -1.25 -5.40 4.20
C GLU A 215 -0.74 -4.07 4.79
N ALA A 216 0.59 -3.90 4.87
CA ALA A 216 1.20 -2.65 5.29
C ALA A 216 0.90 -1.49 4.33
N LEU A 217 1.00 -1.70 3.02
CA LEU A 217 0.68 -0.70 2.00
C LEU A 217 -0.79 -0.30 2.03
N ASN A 218 -1.71 -1.27 2.12
CA ASN A 218 -3.15 -0.98 2.17
C ASN A 218 -3.53 -0.16 3.41
N ARG A 219 -2.94 -0.49 4.57
CA ARG A 219 -3.11 0.28 5.81
C ARG A 219 -2.53 1.69 5.69
N LEU A 220 -1.32 1.82 5.14
CA LEU A 220 -0.68 3.12 4.89
C LEU A 220 -1.53 4.00 3.98
N VAL A 221 -2.08 3.42 2.90
CA VAL A 221 -3.00 4.11 1.99
C VAL A 221 -4.25 4.58 2.72
N ALA A 222 -4.89 3.71 3.49
CA ALA A 222 -6.09 4.08 4.25
C ALA A 222 -5.82 5.22 5.24
N GLU A 223 -4.68 5.21 5.94
CA GLU A 223 -4.28 6.25 6.89
C GLU A 223 -3.97 7.58 6.19
N LEU A 224 -3.25 7.55 5.06
CA LEU A 224 -2.95 8.74 4.24
C LEU A 224 -4.24 9.38 3.69
N CYS A 225 -5.14 8.57 3.14
CA CYS A 225 -6.43 9.01 2.60
C CYS A 225 -7.32 9.61 3.69
N ALA A 226 -7.44 8.95 4.84
CA ALA A 226 -8.21 9.46 5.98
C ALA A 226 -7.67 10.80 6.50
N GLY A 227 -6.36 11.04 6.41
CA GLY A 227 -5.74 12.30 6.82
C GLY A 227 -6.16 13.52 5.98
N VAL A 228 -6.73 13.32 4.78
CA VAL A 228 -7.11 14.39 3.85
C VAL A 228 -8.56 14.30 3.35
N ASP A 229 -9.38 13.50 4.04
CA ASP A 229 -10.78 13.24 3.69
C ASP A 229 -10.91 12.77 2.23
N ALA A 230 -10.06 11.80 1.87
CA ALA A 230 -10.06 11.12 0.58
C ALA A 230 -10.34 9.62 0.76
N GLU A 231 -10.71 8.96 -0.33
CA GLU A 231 -10.93 7.52 -0.38
C GLU A 231 -9.82 6.82 -1.18
N PRO A 232 -9.41 5.59 -0.81
CA PRO A 232 -8.40 4.84 -1.57
C PRO A 232 -8.74 4.66 -3.05
N GLY A 233 -10.02 4.61 -3.41
CA GLY A 233 -10.49 4.51 -4.80
C GLY A 233 -10.25 5.76 -5.64
N GLU A 234 -9.87 6.89 -5.05
CA GLU A 234 -9.46 8.10 -5.78
C GLU A 234 -8.00 8.06 -6.22
N ILE A 235 -7.22 7.07 -5.76
CA ILE A 235 -5.83 6.83 -6.21
C ILE A 235 -5.88 6.05 -7.52
N VAL A 236 -5.49 6.71 -8.62
CA VAL A 236 -5.55 6.13 -9.97
C VAL A 236 -4.17 5.76 -10.54
N GLU A 237 -3.11 6.12 -9.84
CA GLU A 237 -1.73 5.80 -10.23
C GLU A 237 -0.87 5.57 -8.98
N ALA A 238 0.02 4.59 -9.03
CA ALA A 238 0.92 4.28 -7.94
C ALA A 238 2.32 3.94 -8.45
N VAL A 239 3.33 4.61 -7.88
CA VAL A 239 4.75 4.35 -8.16
C VAL A 239 5.39 3.80 -6.91
N VAL A 240 5.90 2.56 -6.98
CA VAL A 240 6.65 1.94 -5.88
C VAL A 240 8.12 1.83 -6.27
N VAL A 241 8.98 2.49 -5.51
CA VAL A 241 10.43 2.37 -5.63
C VAL A 241 10.95 1.53 -4.48
N GLY A 242 12.05 0.82 -4.71
CA GLY A 242 12.72 0.03 -3.69
C GLY A 242 14.00 -0.56 -4.25
N ASN A 243 14.87 -1.05 -3.37
CA ASN A 243 16.02 -1.79 -3.85
C ASN A 243 15.58 -3.08 -4.57
N THR A 244 16.48 -3.66 -5.36
CA THR A 244 16.19 -4.81 -6.22
C THR A 244 15.51 -5.96 -5.48
N ALA A 245 15.94 -6.30 -4.26
CA ALA A 245 15.33 -7.39 -3.51
C ALA A 245 13.93 -7.06 -3.01
N MET A 246 13.68 -5.83 -2.53
CA MET A 246 12.34 -5.41 -2.11
C MET A 246 11.35 -5.41 -3.26
N HIS A 247 11.77 -4.93 -4.45
CA HIS A 247 11.00 -5.01 -5.69
C HIS A 247 10.63 -6.47 -6.03
N HIS A 248 11.60 -7.39 -5.99
CA HIS A 248 11.35 -8.78 -6.30
C HIS A 248 10.44 -9.46 -5.27
N LEU A 249 10.57 -9.14 -3.98
CA LEU A 249 9.68 -9.68 -2.95
C LEU A 249 8.25 -9.15 -3.11
N LEU A 250 8.07 -7.86 -3.38
CA LEU A 250 6.75 -7.25 -3.61
C LEU A 250 6.02 -7.91 -4.79
N LEU A 251 6.72 -8.16 -5.89
CA LEU A 251 6.15 -8.73 -7.11
C LEU A 251 6.19 -10.27 -7.15
N ARG A 252 6.69 -10.91 -6.09
CA ARG A 252 6.93 -12.38 -6.03
C ARG A 252 7.79 -12.90 -7.19
N LEU A 253 8.78 -12.12 -7.62
CA LEU A 253 9.80 -12.55 -8.57
C LEU A 253 10.84 -13.46 -7.91
N PRO A 254 11.57 -14.30 -8.67
CA PRO A 254 12.62 -15.14 -8.11
C PRO A 254 13.73 -14.31 -7.43
N VAL A 255 14.09 -14.64 -6.19
CA VAL A 255 15.11 -13.91 -5.41
C VAL A 255 16.40 -14.70 -5.14
N ARG A 256 16.41 -16.02 -5.38
CA ARG A 256 17.56 -16.90 -5.07
C ARG A 256 18.87 -16.39 -5.67
N GLN A 257 18.80 -15.96 -6.93
CA GLN A 257 19.94 -15.51 -7.70
C GLN A 257 20.49 -14.15 -7.25
N LEU A 258 19.76 -13.39 -6.41
CA LEU A 258 20.25 -12.17 -5.79
C LEU A 258 21.23 -12.45 -4.65
N ALA A 259 21.21 -13.65 -4.07
CA ALA A 259 22.12 -14.07 -3.00
C ALA A 259 23.29 -14.94 -3.50
N LEU A 260 23.31 -15.30 -4.79
CA LEU A 260 24.31 -16.18 -5.37
C LEU A 260 25.04 -15.48 -6.50
N SER A 261 26.38 -15.53 -6.46
CA SER A 261 27.21 -15.05 -7.57
C SER A 261 26.77 -15.69 -8.89
N PRO A 262 26.56 -14.93 -9.98
CA PRO A 262 26.97 -13.54 -10.19
C PRO A 262 25.90 -12.45 -9.91
N PHE A 263 24.95 -12.70 -8.99
CA PHE A 263 24.00 -11.71 -8.46
C PHE A 263 23.07 -11.07 -9.49
N LEU A 264 22.52 -11.88 -10.40
CA LEU A 264 21.72 -11.38 -11.53
C LEU A 264 20.25 -11.25 -11.17
N PRO A 265 19.61 -10.07 -11.26
CA PRO A 265 18.17 -9.95 -11.03
C PRO A 265 17.35 -10.61 -12.14
N ALA A 266 16.08 -10.92 -11.86
CA ALA A 266 15.15 -11.41 -12.90
C ALA A 266 14.81 -10.32 -13.92
N VAL A 267 14.75 -9.06 -13.46
CA VAL A 267 14.49 -7.87 -14.27
C VAL A 267 15.25 -6.68 -13.67
N SER A 268 15.75 -5.80 -14.54
CA SER A 268 16.43 -4.55 -14.16
C SER A 268 15.66 -3.29 -14.53
N GLU A 269 14.58 -3.43 -15.31
CA GLU A 269 13.70 -2.35 -15.74
C GLU A 269 12.47 -2.25 -14.80
N ALA A 270 11.79 -1.10 -14.85
CA ALA A 270 10.50 -0.94 -14.17
C ALA A 270 9.43 -1.79 -14.85
N LEU A 271 8.44 -2.26 -14.07
CA LEU A 271 7.33 -3.10 -14.52
C LEU A 271 5.99 -2.38 -14.33
#